data_AF-A0A353FHT0-F1
#
_entry.id   AF-A0A353FHT0-F1
#
_cell.length_a   1.000
_cell.length_b   1.000
_cell.length_c   1.000
_cell.angle_alpha   90.00
_cell.angle_beta   90.00
_cell.angle_gamma   90.00
#
_symmetry.space_group_name_H-M   'P 1'
#
loop_
_entity.id
_entity.type
_entity.pdbx_description
1 polymer ?
#
loop_
_entity_poly.entity_id
_entity_poly.type
_entity_poly.pdbx_seq_one_letter_code
_entity_poly.pdbx_strand_id
1 'polypeptide(L)'
;MRNFYLIPVLLFTLHLSAQKQVTTGSDINEQVLFNIGNDSVTAEEYIAVYNKNRNLGEDIDPKTPREYLDLYVNFKLKVHDAKEKGMDTADSFLREYNSYRA
;
A
#
# COMPACT_ATOMS: atom_id res chain seq x y z
N MET A 1 61.62 -22.11 -31.09
CA MET A 1 60.48 -22.66 -30.31
C MET A 1 59.49 -21.50 -30.15
N ARG A 2 58.19 -21.54 -30.42
CA ARG A 2 57.21 -22.57 -30.82
C ARG A 2 55.96 -21.79 -31.27
N ASN A 3 55.28 -22.26 -32.31
CA ASN A 3 53.93 -21.88 -32.72
C ASN A 3 52.95 -21.73 -31.54
N PHE A 4 51.87 -20.96 -31.69
CA PHE A 4 50.50 -21.49 -31.94
C PHE A 4 49.46 -20.37 -31.86
N TYR A 5 48.61 -20.26 -32.89
CA TYR A 5 47.36 -19.52 -32.86
C TYR A 5 46.34 -20.28 -31.99
N LEU A 6 45.63 -19.61 -31.09
CA LEU A 6 44.32 -20.09 -30.60
C LEU A 6 43.46 -18.88 -30.18
N ILE A 7 42.43 -18.62 -30.96
CA ILE A 7 41.26 -17.82 -30.57
C ILE A 7 40.48 -18.62 -29.51
N PRO A 8 39.87 -17.94 -28.52
CA PRO A 8 38.46 -18.23 -28.29
C PRO A 8 37.63 -16.95 -28.15
N VAL A 9 36.67 -16.83 -29.08
CA VAL A 9 35.28 -16.39 -28.90
C VAL A 9 34.95 -15.83 -27.51
N LEU A 10 34.63 -14.53 -27.45
CA LEU A 10 33.89 -13.95 -26.32
C LEU A 10 32.56 -13.41 -26.86
N LEU A 11 31.48 -14.05 -26.39
CA LEU A 11 30.09 -13.69 -26.66
C LEU A 11 29.85 -12.21 -26.30
N PHE A 12 29.41 -11.41 -27.27
CA PHE A 12 28.85 -10.10 -27.00
C PHE A 12 27.39 -10.29 -26.59
N THR A 13 27.11 -10.18 -25.30
CA THR A 13 25.78 -10.33 -24.72
C THR A 13 24.87 -9.17 -25.12
N LEU A 14 23.74 -9.51 -25.74
CA LEU A 14 22.65 -8.59 -26.05
C LEU A 14 22.08 -8.05 -24.73
N HIS A 15 22.43 -6.82 -24.35
CA HIS A 15 21.82 -6.16 -23.21
C HIS A 15 20.46 -5.60 -23.64
N LEU A 16 19.41 -6.37 -23.39
CA LEU A 16 18.03 -5.90 -23.52
C LEU A 16 17.70 -5.07 -22.27
N SER A 17 17.99 -3.78 -22.31
CA SER A 17 17.50 -2.85 -21.28
C SER A 17 15.99 -2.71 -21.46
N ALA A 18 15.21 -3.32 -20.56
CA ALA A 18 13.77 -3.10 -20.48
C ALA A 18 13.52 -1.63 -20.09
N GLN A 19 13.17 -0.78 -21.06
CA GLN A 19 12.64 0.54 -20.76
C GLN A 19 11.22 0.37 -20.21
N LYS A 20 11.02 0.63 -18.91
CA LYS A 20 9.68 0.78 -18.33
C LYS A 20 8.98 1.93 -19.05
N GLN A 21 7.95 1.59 -19.82
CA GLN A 21 7.08 2.54 -20.47
C GLN A 21 6.28 3.27 -19.39
N VAL A 22 6.53 4.57 -19.20
CA VAL A 22 5.69 5.42 -18.35
C VAL A 22 4.38 5.64 -19.11
N THR A 23 3.36 4.86 -18.77
CA THR A 23 1.99 5.08 -19.22
C THR A 23 1.40 6.20 -18.38
N THR A 24 1.30 7.40 -18.94
CA THR A 24 0.58 8.54 -18.36
C THR A 24 -0.93 8.29 -18.49
N GLY A 25 -1.45 7.29 -17.78
CA GLY A 25 -2.86 7.08 -17.50
C GLY A 25 -2.98 6.94 -16.01
N SER A 26 -3.65 7.88 -15.34
CA SER A 26 -3.90 7.75 -13.90
C SER A 26 -4.83 6.57 -13.70
N ASP A 27 -4.28 5.41 -13.32
CA ASP A 27 -5.09 4.28 -12.90
C ASP A 27 -5.99 4.76 -11.76
N ILE A 28 -7.31 4.70 -11.96
CA ILE A 28 -8.29 5.19 -10.99
C ILE A 28 -8.13 4.53 -9.62
N ASN A 29 -7.55 3.33 -9.60
CA ASN A 29 -7.24 2.56 -8.40
C ASN A 29 -6.08 3.18 -7.60
N GLU A 30 -5.08 3.73 -8.29
CA GLU A 30 -3.92 4.38 -7.69
C GLU A 30 -4.18 5.86 -7.34
N GLN A 31 -5.35 6.40 -7.70
CA GLN A 31 -5.72 7.78 -7.36
C GLN A 31 -5.72 7.96 -5.84
N VAL A 32 -4.86 8.86 -5.36
CA VAL A 32 -4.84 9.28 -3.94
C VAL A 32 -6.09 10.10 -3.64
N LEU A 33 -6.86 9.66 -2.64
CA LEU A 33 -8.05 10.37 -2.17
C LEU A 33 -7.70 11.42 -1.11
N PHE A 34 -6.79 11.09 -0.20
CA PHE A 34 -6.31 11.99 0.85
C PHE A 34 -4.97 11.50 1.42
N ASN A 35 -4.29 12.41 2.12
CA ASN A 35 -3.04 12.15 2.83
C ASN A 35 -3.21 12.44 4.33
N ILE A 36 -2.52 11.69 5.17
CA ILE A 36 -2.38 11.96 6.60
C ILE A 36 -0.90 11.86 6.95
N GLY A 37 -0.28 13.00 7.25
CA GLY A 37 1.18 13.09 7.37
C GLY A 37 1.84 12.68 6.06
N ASN A 38 2.67 11.64 6.13
CA ASN A 38 3.37 11.06 4.97
C ASN A 38 2.65 9.84 4.37
N ASP A 39 1.52 9.43 4.94
CA ASP A 39 0.75 8.28 4.47
C ASP A 39 -0.31 8.73 3.46
N SER A 40 -0.30 8.15 2.26
CA SER A 40 -1.31 8.36 1.23
C SER A 40 -2.34 7.24 1.25
N VAL A 41 -3.62 7.58 1.12
CA VAL A 41 -4.71 6.61 0.98
C VAL A 41 -5.24 6.68 -0.45
N THR A 42 -5.21 5.54 -1.15
CA THR A 42 -5.71 5.43 -2.53
C THR A 42 -7.20 5.07 -2.58
N ALA A 43 -7.81 5.28 -3.74
CA ALA A 43 -9.18 4.85 -4.01
C ALA A 43 -9.35 3.34 -3.87
N GLU A 44 -8.36 2.55 -4.31
CA GLU A 44 -8.37 1.09 -4.15
C GLU A 44 -8.40 0.66 -2.68
N GLU A 45 -7.50 1.21 -1.84
CA GLU A 45 -7.49 0.93 -0.39
C GLU A 45 -8.85 1.26 0.22
N TYR A 46 -9.38 2.44 -0.10
CA TYR A 46 -10.66 2.89 0.42
C TYR A 46 -11.81 1.96 0.03
N ILE A 47 -11.92 1.60 -1.26
CA ILE A 47 -12.98 0.73 -1.77
C ILE A 47 -12.89 -0.66 -1.14
N ALA A 48 -11.69 -1.21 -0.95
CA ALA A 48 -11.50 -2.49 -0.30
C ALA A 48 -12.02 -2.48 1.15
N VAL A 49 -11.69 -1.42 1.91
CA VAL A 49 -12.17 -1.25 3.29
C VAL A 49 -13.68 -1.02 3.32
N TYR A 50 -14.23 -0.17 2.45
CA TYR A 50 -15.67 0.06 2.34
C TYR A 50 -16.41 -1.27 2.07
N ASN A 51 -16.00 -2.03 1.05
CA ASN A 51 -16.67 -3.29 0.69
C ASN A 51 -16.59 -4.34 1.81
N LYS A 52 -15.52 -4.36 2.59
CA LYS A 52 -15.40 -5.27 3.74
C LYS A 52 -16.36 -4.91 4.88
N ASN A 53 -16.66 -3.62 5.06
CA ASN A 53 -17.37 -3.12 6.25
C ASN A 53 -18.79 -2.61 5.94
N ARG A 54 -19.19 -2.41 4.68
CA ARG A 54 -20.46 -1.77 4.31
C ARG A 54 -21.71 -2.46 4.84
N ASN A 55 -21.64 -3.77 5.12
CA ASN A 55 -22.75 -4.53 5.68
C ASN A 55 -22.79 -4.42 7.24
N LEU A 56 -21.72 -3.93 7.87
CA LEU A 56 -21.67 -3.73 9.32
C LEU A 56 -22.46 -2.48 9.67
N GLY A 57 -23.66 -2.67 10.22
CA GLY A 57 -24.55 -1.58 10.60
C GLY A 57 -25.42 -1.05 9.47
N GLU A 58 -25.48 -1.74 8.33
CA GLU A 58 -26.37 -1.40 7.20
C GLU A 58 -27.85 -1.33 7.65
N ASP A 59 -28.26 -2.21 8.56
CA ASP A 59 -29.61 -2.25 9.11
C ASP A 59 -29.91 -1.12 10.13
N ILE A 60 -28.89 -0.40 10.59
CA ILE A 60 -29.00 0.63 11.64
C ILE A 60 -28.82 2.04 11.06
N ASP A 61 -27.75 2.24 10.29
CA ASP A 61 -27.35 3.52 9.71
C ASP A 61 -26.62 3.25 8.39
N PRO A 62 -27.35 3.01 7.29
CA PRO A 62 -26.76 2.72 5.99
C PRO A 62 -26.00 3.93 5.48
N LYS A 63 -24.70 3.77 5.23
CA LYS A 63 -23.83 4.83 4.71
C LYS A 63 -23.57 4.64 3.24
N THR A 64 -23.74 5.72 2.48
CA THR A 64 -23.24 5.77 1.11
C THR A 64 -21.70 5.68 1.10
N PRO A 65 -21.09 5.30 -0.05
CA PRO A 65 -19.63 5.37 -0.20
C PRO A 65 -19.05 6.75 0.07
N ARG A 66 -19.82 7.85 -0.02
CA ARG A 66 -19.30 9.17 0.32
C ARG A 66 -19.31 9.42 1.82
N GLU A 67 -20.38 9.07 2.52
CA GLU A 67 -20.48 9.26 3.97
C GLU A 67 -19.51 8.35 4.74
N TYR A 68 -19.30 7.13 4.24
CA TYR A 68 -18.29 6.23 4.80
C TYR A 68 -16.86 6.76 4.62
N LEU A 69 -16.60 7.56 3.57
CA LEU A 69 -15.27 8.16 3.35
C LEU A 69 -14.93 9.15 4.45
N ASP A 70 -15.91 9.97 4.87
CA ASP A 70 -15.71 10.93 5.96
C ASP A 70 -15.44 10.20 7.30
N LEU A 71 -16.13 9.08 7.56
CA LEU A 71 -15.84 8.22 8.71
C LEU A 71 -14.42 7.62 8.62
N TYR A 72 -14.02 7.17 7.43
CA TYR A 72 -12.70 6.57 7.21
C TYR A 72 -11.57 7.57 7.40
N VAL A 73 -11.71 8.80 6.90
CA VAL A 73 -10.74 9.90 7.14
C VAL A 73 -10.60 10.15 8.64
N ASN A 74 -11.72 10.30 9.37
CA ASN A 74 -11.70 10.50 10.82
C ASN A 74 -11.06 9.35 11.58
N PHE A 75 -11.30 8.11 11.15
CA PHE A 75 -10.66 6.93 11.71
C PHE A 75 -9.14 6.98 11.51
N LYS A 76 -8.67 7.22 10.29
CA LYS A 76 -7.23 7.27 9.98
C LYS A 76 -6.53 8.43 10.71
N LEU A 77 -7.21 9.56 10.91
CA LEU A 77 -6.70 10.68 11.73
C LEU A 77 -6.47 10.27 13.19
N LYS A 78 -7.42 9.53 13.79
CA LYS A 78 -7.27 9.01 15.17
C LYS A 78 -6.12 8.01 15.28
N VAL A 79 -5.97 7.12 14.29
CA VAL A 79 -4.86 6.16 14.24
C VAL A 79 -3.53 6.91 14.14
N HIS A 80 -3.44 7.93 13.30
CA HIS A 80 -2.23 8.74 13.17
C HIS A 80 -1.87 9.46 14.49
N ASP A 81 -2.82 10.15 15.12
CA ASP A 81 -2.61 10.80 16.42
C ASP A 81 -2.19 9.82 17.52
N ALA A 82 -2.76 8.61 17.55
CA ALA A 82 -2.37 7.56 18.49
C ALA A 82 -0.92 7.08 18.27
N LYS A 83 -0.49 6.94 17.00
CA LYS A 83 0.90 6.59 16.64
C LYS A 83 1.88 7.68 17.01
N GLU A 84 1.54 8.95 16.77
CA GLU A 84 2.37 10.10 17.17
C GLU A 84 2.55 10.16 18.69
N LYS A 85 1.57 9.65 19.45
CA LYS A 85 1.63 9.50 20.92
C LYS A 85 2.33 8.21 21.39
N GLY A 86 2.81 7.38 20.46
CA GLY A 86 3.46 6.10 20.75
C GLY A 86 2.54 5.02 21.30
N MET A 87 1.22 5.15 21.17
CA MET A 87 0.24 4.22 21.76
C MET A 87 0.28 2.84 21.09
N ASP A 88 0.70 2.75 19.83
CA ASP A 88 0.91 1.51 19.08
C ASP A 88 2.14 0.72 19.53
N THR A 89 3.01 1.33 20.35
CA THR A 89 4.20 0.68 20.93
C THR A 89 4.06 0.41 22.43
N ALA A 90 2.93 0.80 23.04
CA ALA A 90 2.68 0.55 24.45
C ALA A 90 2.65 -0.96 24.76
N ASP A 91 3.30 -1.38 25.85
CA ASP A 91 3.40 -2.81 26.19
C ASP A 91 2.02 -3.49 26.32
N SER A 92 1.01 -2.78 26.83
CA SER A 92 -0.36 -3.30 26.92
C SER A 92 -0.95 -3.60 25.55
N PHE A 93 -0.76 -2.69 24.59
CA PHE A 93 -1.22 -2.87 23.22
C PHE A 93 -0.47 -4.04 22.56
N LEU A 94 0.87 -4.11 22.69
CA LEU A 94 1.67 -5.19 22.10
C LEU A 94 1.29 -6.57 22.68
N ARG A 95 1.04 -6.67 23.99
CA ARG A 95 0.57 -7.92 24.62
C ARG A 95 -0.76 -8.38 24.04
N GLU A 96 -1.72 -7.47 23.91
CA GLU A 96 -3.04 -7.79 23.34
C GLU A 96 -2.94 -8.14 21.85
N TYR A 97 -2.23 -7.32 21.06
CA TYR A 97 -2.02 -7.55 19.63
C TYR A 97 -1.40 -8.92 19.35
N ASN A 98 -0.39 -9.32 20.12
CA ASN A 98 0.27 -10.61 19.94
C ASN A 98 -0.66 -11.79 20.27
N SER A 99 -1.65 -11.62 21.13
CA SER A 99 -2.64 -12.66 21.44
C SER A 99 -3.55 -13.00 20.25
N TYR A 100 -3.81 -12.04 19.36
CA TYR A 100 -4.62 -12.25 18.15
C TYR A 100 -3.84 -12.90 17.00
N ARG A 101 -2.51 -12.99 17.11
CA ARG A 101 -1.61 -13.50 16.07
C ARG A 101 -1.11 -14.93 16.34
N ALA A 102 -1.36 -15.45 17.54
CA ALA A 102 -0.91 -16.76 18.01
C ALA A 102 -1.77 -17.93 17.47
#